data_AF-A0A8J7XA14-F1
#
_entry.id   AF-A0A8J7XA14-F1
#
_cell.length_a   1.000
_cell.length_b   1.000
_cell.length_c   1.000
_cell.angle_alpha   90.00
_cell.angle_beta   90.00
_cell.angle_gamma   90.00
#
_symmetry.space_group_name_H-M   'P 1'
#
loop_
_entity.id
_entity.type
_entity.pdbx_description
1 polymer ?
#
loop_
_entity_poly.entity_id
_entity_poly.type
_entity_poly.pdbx_seq_one_letter_code
_entity_poly.pdbx_strand_id
1 'polypeptide(L)'
;MAKTNREERDAKMKQKFMVAMMLIVAASMLFSGIYYINIGGGPTPTGEDQTAKLSLIEQYNIEPATSGSVLVQASEMKDELLAIPMDQCMSLDSIVELRNSSIDGVESVSCEVANPQMDPGYSIICGTFIMFRFQFDLNDSGTDERVREKLSNVLSEYSLMRGYVIELDEEVLGAGEIYIIGSPETKEGDYVRAVLFTRDLIAGGTGLLGLEERIVPRGPYLPATVVNITGISVGGSIPGEFNRQAITDALELNESEFNSQPPEFTVNGTLSAESLELIEADIQEVGNVTVIRFNGSGEEIDAILEGEGLPYSFKPGAVFFRAGLNSSTQNISSLLEENGVTNAAFQQTGQVSMPAEVIISDRLVPIENYGAFDALFYMDTEVGDEINISLNTFTFGEQIIPFGASEFRNETSPSTPQ
;
A
#
# COMPACT_ATOMS: atom_id res chain seq x y z
N MET A 1 24.23 66.54 -33.41
CA MET A 1 25.03 65.70 -34.35
C MET A 1 25.83 64.58 -33.67
N ALA A 2 25.78 64.36 -32.35
CA ALA A 2 26.51 63.26 -31.69
C ALA A 2 25.67 61.98 -31.45
N LYS A 3 24.34 62.04 -31.56
CA LYS A 3 23.45 60.88 -31.39
C LYS A 3 23.45 59.93 -32.59
N THR A 4 23.50 60.49 -33.80
CA THR A 4 23.45 59.74 -35.07
C THR A 4 24.68 58.84 -35.28
N ASN A 5 25.86 59.29 -34.84
CA ASN A 5 27.11 58.52 -34.94
C ASN A 5 27.19 57.33 -33.98
N ARG A 6 26.35 57.29 -32.92
CA ARG A 6 26.34 56.19 -31.94
C ARG A 6 25.42 55.07 -32.41
N GLU A 7 24.27 55.42 -32.96
CA GLU A 7 23.32 54.48 -33.58
C GLU A 7 23.93 53.79 -34.81
N GLU A 8 24.67 54.52 -35.64
CA GLU A 8 25.39 53.93 -36.78
C GLU A 8 26.50 52.95 -36.33
N ARG A 9 27.18 53.25 -35.22
CA ARG A 9 28.24 52.38 -34.66
C ARG A 9 27.67 51.11 -34.04
N ASP A 10 26.54 51.23 -33.35
CA ASP A 10 25.83 50.09 -32.75
C ASP A 10 25.18 49.20 -33.82
N ALA A 11 24.67 49.78 -34.91
CA ALA A 11 24.19 49.03 -36.08
C ALA A 11 25.34 48.28 -36.76
N LYS A 12 26.50 48.92 -36.94
CA LYS A 12 27.70 48.29 -37.52
C LYS A 12 28.28 47.20 -36.61
N MET A 13 28.21 47.37 -35.29
CA MET A 13 28.60 46.35 -34.30
C MET A 13 27.63 45.16 -34.31
N LYS A 14 26.33 45.39 -34.36
CA LYS A 14 25.31 44.33 -34.49
C LYS A 14 25.45 43.56 -35.81
N GLN A 15 25.76 44.25 -36.90
CA GLN A 15 26.00 43.61 -38.19
C GLN A 15 27.27 42.75 -38.16
N LYS A 16 28.37 43.26 -37.57
CA LYS A 16 29.60 42.46 -37.38
C LYS A 16 29.38 41.27 -36.45
N PHE A 17 28.56 41.42 -35.41
CA PHE A 17 28.19 40.34 -34.50
C PHE A 17 27.32 39.29 -35.20
N MET A 18 26.34 39.69 -36.01
CA MET A 18 25.54 38.75 -36.83
C MET A 18 26.39 38.01 -37.86
N VAL A 19 27.34 38.69 -38.51
CA VAL A 19 28.25 38.03 -39.47
C VAL A 19 29.18 37.05 -38.75
N ALA A 20 29.68 37.40 -37.55
CA ALA A 20 30.48 36.48 -36.73
C ALA A 20 29.66 35.26 -36.25
N MET A 21 28.42 35.47 -35.79
CA MET A 21 27.48 34.40 -35.45
C MET A 21 27.17 33.50 -36.65
N MET A 22 26.94 34.08 -37.82
CA MET A 22 26.65 33.33 -39.05
C MET A 22 27.88 32.52 -39.52
N LEU A 23 29.10 33.03 -39.31
CA LEU A 23 30.34 32.28 -39.53
C LEU A 23 30.53 31.16 -38.51
N ILE A 24 30.16 31.36 -37.24
CA ILE A 24 30.18 30.30 -36.21
C ILE A 24 29.14 29.22 -36.54
N VAL A 25 27.95 29.59 -36.97
CA VAL A 25 26.91 28.65 -37.41
C VAL A 25 27.37 27.89 -38.65
N ALA A 26 27.92 28.58 -39.66
CA ALA A 26 28.46 27.92 -40.86
C ALA A 26 29.65 27.01 -40.55
N ALA A 27 30.55 27.40 -39.64
CA ALA A 27 31.63 26.54 -39.16
C ALA A 27 31.09 25.34 -38.39
N SER A 28 30.09 25.52 -37.51
CA SER A 28 29.45 24.42 -36.79
C SER A 28 28.70 23.46 -37.72
N MET A 29 28.14 23.95 -38.83
CA MET A 29 27.53 23.14 -39.88
C MET A 29 28.58 22.41 -40.74
N LEU A 30 29.74 23.00 -40.96
CA LEU A 30 30.88 22.33 -41.63
C LEU A 30 31.50 21.26 -40.72
N PHE A 31 31.62 21.51 -39.41
CA PHE A 31 32.10 20.52 -38.45
C PHE A 31 31.07 19.41 -38.18
N SER A 32 29.77 19.69 -38.20
CA SER A 32 28.75 18.64 -38.14
C SER A 32 28.71 17.81 -39.42
N GLY A 33 28.98 18.42 -40.58
CA GLY A 33 29.19 17.71 -41.84
C GLY A 33 30.44 16.82 -41.84
N ILE A 34 31.55 17.25 -41.24
CA ILE A 34 32.76 16.42 -41.09
C ILE A 34 32.58 15.32 -40.04
N TYR A 35 31.79 15.55 -38.98
CA TYR A 35 31.40 14.49 -38.03
C TYR A 35 30.52 13.43 -38.71
N TYR A 36 29.59 13.82 -39.60
CA TYR A 36 28.78 12.88 -40.37
C TYR A 36 29.55 12.16 -41.49
N ILE A 37 30.53 12.82 -42.12
CA ILE A 37 31.33 12.22 -43.21
C ILE A 37 32.41 11.25 -42.67
N ASN A 38 32.78 11.35 -41.40
CA ASN A 38 33.64 10.33 -40.75
C ASN A 38 32.87 9.14 -40.13
N ILE A 39 31.53 9.13 -40.16
CA ILE A 39 30.69 8.01 -39.69
C ILE A 39 30.19 7.14 -40.86
N GLY A 40 30.36 7.58 -42.12
CA GLY A 40 30.01 6.80 -43.32
C GLY A 40 31.11 5.85 -43.83
N GLY A 41 32.21 5.69 -43.10
CA GLY A 41 33.37 4.91 -43.52
C GLY A 41 34.12 4.21 -42.39
N GLY A 42 33.46 4.01 -41.24
CA GLY A 42 33.90 2.98 -40.31
C GLY A 42 33.89 1.63 -41.04
N PRO A 43 34.85 0.72 -40.78
CA PRO A 43 34.79 -0.61 -41.37
C PRO A 43 33.40 -1.16 -41.11
N THR A 44 32.72 -1.60 -42.17
CA THR A 44 31.50 -2.40 -42.01
C THR A 44 31.89 -3.50 -41.03
N PRO A 45 31.27 -3.59 -39.85
CA PRO A 45 31.60 -4.65 -38.91
C PRO A 45 31.51 -5.94 -39.71
N THR A 46 32.62 -6.65 -39.84
CA THR A 46 32.59 -7.97 -40.45
C THR A 46 31.53 -8.75 -39.68
N GLY A 47 30.65 -9.49 -40.36
CA GLY A 47 29.56 -10.24 -39.68
C GLY A 47 30.07 -11.11 -38.52
N GLU A 48 31.36 -11.45 -38.51
CA GLU A 48 32.09 -12.09 -37.42
C GLU A 48 32.15 -11.26 -36.10
N ASP A 49 32.35 -9.94 -36.15
CA ASP A 49 32.42 -9.06 -34.96
C ASP A 49 31.02 -8.84 -34.35
N GLN A 50 30.00 -8.66 -35.19
CA GLN A 50 28.61 -8.58 -34.73
C GLN A 50 28.13 -9.92 -34.17
N THR A 51 28.46 -11.05 -34.81
CA THR A 51 28.12 -12.38 -34.29
C THR A 51 28.82 -12.64 -32.94
N ALA A 52 30.07 -12.19 -32.79
CA ALA A 52 30.78 -12.26 -31.52
C ALA A 52 30.09 -11.41 -30.44
N LYS A 53 29.69 -10.17 -30.74
CA LYS A 53 28.94 -9.31 -29.81
C LYS A 53 27.56 -9.90 -29.44
N LEU A 54 26.86 -10.52 -30.38
CA LEU A 54 25.57 -11.17 -30.13
C LEU A 54 25.70 -12.44 -29.28
N SER A 55 26.83 -13.16 -29.38
CA SER A 55 27.12 -14.29 -28.48
C SER A 55 27.27 -13.86 -27.02
N LEU A 56 27.41 -12.55 -26.77
CA LEU A 56 27.49 -11.99 -25.44
C LEU A 56 26.12 -11.70 -24.80
N ILE A 57 25.03 -11.89 -25.53
CA ILE A 57 23.67 -11.56 -25.08
C ILE A 57 22.87 -12.85 -25.00
N GLU A 58 22.32 -13.13 -23.83
CA GLU A 58 21.40 -14.25 -23.66
C GLU A 58 20.03 -13.85 -24.21
N GLN A 59 19.50 -14.67 -25.11
CA GLN A 59 18.28 -14.37 -25.84
C GLN A 59 17.27 -15.50 -25.64
N TYR A 60 16.03 -15.14 -25.36
CA TYR A 60 14.94 -16.09 -25.14
C TYR A 60 13.61 -15.48 -25.52
N ASN A 61 12.64 -16.35 -25.82
CA ASN A 61 11.27 -15.93 -26.01
C ASN A 61 10.48 -16.09 -24.72
N ILE A 62 9.51 -15.20 -24.51
CA ILE A 62 8.57 -15.27 -23.40
C ILE A 62 7.12 -15.19 -23.88
N GLU A 63 6.27 -16.00 -23.27
CA GLU A 63 4.82 -15.96 -23.43
C GLU A 63 4.14 -16.04 -22.05
N PRO A 64 2.98 -15.39 -21.84
CA PRO A 64 2.26 -15.50 -20.56
C PRO A 64 1.91 -16.95 -20.23
N ALA A 65 2.32 -17.43 -19.07
CA ALA A 65 2.02 -18.79 -18.59
C ALA A 65 0.60 -18.88 -18.00
N THR A 66 0.09 -17.77 -17.49
CA THR A 66 -1.21 -17.66 -16.81
C THR A 66 -2.02 -16.49 -17.38
N SER A 67 -3.34 -16.51 -17.18
CA SER A 67 -4.24 -15.43 -17.63
C SER A 67 -4.18 -14.17 -16.76
N GLY A 68 -3.41 -14.18 -15.67
CA GLY A 68 -3.28 -13.09 -14.72
C GLY A 68 -2.21 -13.39 -13.67
N SER A 69 -2.04 -12.51 -12.69
CA SER A 69 -1.06 -12.70 -11.63
C SER A 69 -1.47 -13.77 -10.61
N VAL A 70 -0.49 -14.55 -10.17
CA VAL A 70 -0.64 -15.56 -9.13
C VAL A 70 -0.11 -15.03 -7.81
N LEU A 71 -0.69 -15.48 -6.70
CA LEU A 71 -0.17 -15.18 -5.37
C LEU A 71 0.89 -16.21 -5.02
N VAL A 72 2.07 -15.74 -4.64
CA VAL A 72 3.22 -16.57 -4.32
C VAL A 72 3.96 -15.96 -3.13
N GLN A 73 4.77 -16.76 -2.44
CA GLN A 73 5.58 -16.30 -1.32
C GLN A 73 7.06 -16.30 -1.74
N ALA A 74 7.75 -15.19 -1.46
CA ALA A 74 9.20 -15.11 -1.65
C ALA A 74 9.90 -16.02 -0.64
N SER A 75 10.64 -17.01 -1.11
CA SER A 75 11.34 -17.99 -0.27
C SER A 75 12.82 -17.68 -0.10
N GLU A 76 13.45 -17.04 -1.09
CA GLU A 76 14.88 -16.69 -1.03
C GLU A 76 15.15 -15.43 -1.84
N MET A 77 15.95 -14.52 -1.31
CA MET A 77 16.48 -13.37 -2.05
C MET A 77 17.84 -13.72 -2.66
N LYS A 78 18.03 -13.47 -3.96
CA LYS A 78 19.30 -13.71 -4.64
C LYS A 78 20.29 -12.55 -4.44
N ASP A 79 21.57 -12.91 -4.43
CA ASP A 79 22.70 -11.97 -4.37
C ASP A 79 22.98 -11.32 -5.74
N GLU A 80 21.97 -10.62 -6.26
CA GLU A 80 22.06 -9.93 -7.54
C GLU A 80 21.17 -8.69 -7.59
N LEU A 81 21.52 -7.75 -8.47
CA LEU A 81 20.65 -6.66 -8.89
C LEU A 81 20.39 -6.76 -10.37
N LEU A 82 19.19 -6.36 -10.78
CA LEU A 82 18.79 -6.33 -12.18
C LEU A 82 18.43 -4.90 -12.55
N ALA A 83 19.09 -4.38 -13.59
CA ALA A 83 18.75 -3.11 -14.18
C ALA A 83 17.95 -3.35 -15.46
N ILE A 84 16.72 -2.83 -15.49
CA ILE A 84 15.83 -2.90 -16.65
C ILE A 84 15.74 -1.48 -17.22
N PRO A 85 16.37 -1.18 -18.36
CA PRO A 85 16.24 0.11 -19.00
C PRO A 85 14.78 0.38 -19.38
N MET A 86 14.36 1.64 -19.29
CA MET A 86 13.01 2.03 -19.74
C MET A 86 12.90 1.98 -21.28
N ASP A 87 13.98 2.29 -21.98
CA ASP A 87 14.09 2.09 -23.43
C ASP A 87 14.36 0.61 -23.72
N GLN A 88 13.43 -0.02 -24.43
CA GLN A 88 13.50 -1.45 -24.77
C GLN A 88 14.35 -1.73 -26.00
N CYS A 89 15.06 -0.72 -26.52
CA CYS A 89 16.03 -0.82 -27.59
C CYS A 89 17.39 -0.30 -27.13
N MET A 90 18.47 -1.01 -27.48
CA MET A 90 19.82 -0.60 -27.10
C MET A 90 20.84 -0.93 -28.18
N SER A 91 21.83 -0.06 -28.32
CA SER A 91 22.97 -0.33 -29.20
C SER A 91 23.82 -1.48 -28.65
N LEU A 92 24.33 -2.34 -29.54
CA LEU A 92 25.22 -3.43 -29.13
C LEU A 92 26.48 -2.92 -28.42
N ASP A 93 26.98 -1.74 -28.79
CA ASP A 93 28.17 -1.16 -28.17
C ASP A 93 27.90 -0.75 -26.71
N SER A 94 26.73 -0.17 -26.41
CA SER A 94 26.31 0.15 -25.04
C SER A 94 26.16 -1.11 -24.17
N ILE A 95 25.62 -2.19 -24.74
CA ILE A 95 25.51 -3.48 -24.06
C ILE A 95 26.89 -4.04 -23.73
N VAL A 96 27.81 -4.01 -24.68
CA VAL A 96 29.20 -4.48 -24.51
C VAL A 96 29.94 -3.62 -23.48
N GLU A 97 29.74 -2.31 -23.49
CA GLU A 97 30.32 -1.39 -22.51
C GLU A 97 29.86 -1.71 -21.08
N LEU A 98 28.55 -1.89 -20.88
CA LEU A 98 27.99 -2.24 -19.57
C LEU A 98 28.44 -3.63 -19.12
N ARG A 99 28.39 -4.62 -20.01
CA ARG A 99 28.80 -5.99 -19.68
C ARG A 99 30.28 -6.07 -19.27
N ASN A 100 31.14 -5.29 -19.93
CA ASN A 100 32.57 -5.24 -19.62
C ASN A 100 32.92 -4.22 -18.53
N SER A 101 31.91 -3.63 -17.89
CA SER A 101 32.16 -2.71 -16.79
C SER A 101 32.70 -3.47 -15.57
N SER A 102 33.83 -2.98 -15.04
CA SER A 102 34.32 -3.42 -13.74
C SER A 102 33.66 -2.54 -12.68
N ILE A 103 32.85 -3.15 -11.83
CA ILE A 103 32.23 -2.51 -10.66
C ILE A 103 32.74 -3.25 -9.43
N ASP A 104 33.27 -2.51 -8.45
CA ASP A 104 33.77 -3.09 -7.22
C ASP A 104 32.66 -3.83 -6.46
N GLY A 105 32.92 -5.06 -6.03
CA GLY A 105 31.93 -5.94 -5.39
C GLY A 105 31.01 -6.71 -6.36
N VAL A 106 31.11 -6.48 -7.68
CA VAL A 106 30.36 -7.22 -8.70
C VAL A 106 31.25 -8.28 -9.34
N GLU A 107 30.85 -9.54 -9.26
CA GLU A 107 31.60 -10.68 -9.83
C GLU A 107 31.38 -10.76 -11.34
N SER A 108 30.12 -10.65 -11.77
CA SER A 108 29.75 -10.79 -13.17
C SER A 108 28.62 -9.85 -13.57
N VAL A 109 28.65 -9.43 -14.84
CA VAL A 109 27.57 -8.70 -15.49
C VAL A 109 27.13 -9.52 -16.71
N SER A 110 25.84 -9.84 -16.78
CA SER A 110 25.22 -10.47 -17.95
C SER A 110 24.11 -9.60 -18.52
N CYS A 111 23.81 -9.79 -19.80
CA CYS A 111 22.74 -9.11 -20.49
C CYS A 111 21.78 -10.15 -21.09
N GLU A 112 20.50 -9.97 -20.79
CA GLU A 112 19.39 -10.81 -21.20
C GLU A 112 18.40 -9.97 -22.02
N VAL A 113 17.92 -10.53 -23.14
CA VAL A 113 16.89 -9.89 -23.99
C VAL A 113 15.75 -10.87 -24.25
N ALA A 114 14.56 -10.50 -23.78
CA ALA A 114 13.33 -11.25 -23.99
C ALA A 114 12.66 -10.83 -25.31
N ASN A 115 12.23 -11.81 -26.12
CA ASN A 115 11.62 -11.62 -27.44
C ASN A 115 12.44 -10.68 -28.35
N PRO A 116 13.72 -11.01 -28.63
CA PRO A 116 14.63 -10.10 -29.31
C PRO A 116 14.19 -9.78 -30.75
N GLN A 117 14.34 -8.51 -31.13
CA GLN A 117 14.17 -7.99 -32.48
C GLN A 117 15.40 -7.17 -32.84
N MET A 118 16.04 -7.50 -33.97
CA MET A 118 17.22 -6.77 -34.42
C MET A 118 16.88 -5.85 -35.59
N ASP A 119 17.52 -4.68 -35.60
CA ASP A 119 17.48 -3.83 -36.77
C ASP A 119 18.21 -4.49 -37.96
N PRO A 120 17.87 -4.14 -39.22
CA PRO A 120 18.53 -4.73 -40.40
C PRO A 120 20.06 -4.50 -40.44
N GLY A 121 20.57 -3.53 -39.67
CA GLY A 121 22.00 -3.22 -39.54
C GLY A 121 22.73 -3.98 -38.43
N TYR A 122 22.02 -4.77 -37.62
CA TYR A 122 22.56 -5.47 -36.43
C TYR A 122 23.36 -4.55 -35.51
N SER A 123 22.90 -3.30 -35.40
CA SER A 123 23.51 -2.26 -34.56
C SER A 123 22.71 -2.03 -33.27
N ILE A 124 21.41 -2.33 -33.32
CA ILE A 124 20.46 -2.14 -32.23
C ILE A 124 19.69 -3.45 -32.02
N ILE A 125 19.57 -3.86 -30.77
CA ILE A 125 18.69 -4.93 -30.36
C ILE A 125 17.55 -4.35 -29.53
N CYS A 126 16.33 -4.77 -29.83
CA CYS A 126 15.14 -4.45 -29.07
C CYS A 126 14.54 -5.72 -28.46
N GLY A 127 13.74 -5.60 -27.42
CA GLY A 127 13.01 -6.73 -26.82
C GLY A 127 11.71 -6.31 -26.16
N THR A 128 10.99 -7.28 -25.59
CA THR A 128 9.92 -6.99 -24.61
C THR A 128 10.51 -6.38 -23.35
N PHE A 129 11.63 -6.94 -22.87
CA PHE A 129 12.52 -6.26 -21.95
C PHE A 129 13.98 -6.60 -22.20
N ILE A 130 14.85 -5.61 -21.95
CA ILE A 130 16.31 -5.78 -21.85
C ILE A 130 16.67 -5.74 -20.37
N MET A 131 17.55 -6.62 -19.93
CA MET A 131 17.92 -6.72 -18.52
C MET A 131 19.42 -6.93 -18.35
N PHE A 132 20.03 -6.13 -17.50
CA PHE A 132 21.40 -6.31 -17.04
C PHE A 132 21.40 -6.89 -15.64
N ARG A 133 22.00 -8.07 -15.48
CA ARG A 133 22.11 -8.75 -14.19
C ARG A 133 23.52 -8.56 -13.66
N PHE A 134 23.61 -8.08 -12.43
CA PHE A 134 24.85 -7.85 -11.68
C PHE A 134 24.89 -8.84 -10.52
N GLN A 135 25.78 -9.82 -10.57
CA GLN A 135 25.92 -10.83 -9.51
C GLN A 135 27.01 -10.43 -8.52
N PHE A 136 26.81 -10.70 -7.23
CA PHE A 136 27.74 -10.32 -6.15
C PHE A 136 28.17 -11.54 -5.33
N ASP A 137 29.39 -11.50 -4.81
CA ASP A 137 29.89 -12.50 -3.84
C ASP A 137 29.34 -12.25 -2.42
N LEU A 138 29.11 -10.98 -2.08
CA LEU A 138 28.61 -10.55 -0.77
C LEU A 138 27.73 -9.31 -0.95
N ASN A 139 26.49 -9.39 -0.46
CA ASN A 139 25.54 -8.28 -0.46
C ASN A 139 25.95 -7.22 0.59
N ASP A 140 26.89 -6.34 0.24
CA ASP A 140 27.20 -5.17 1.04
C ASP A 140 26.26 -4.00 0.69
N SER A 141 25.95 -3.16 1.68
CA SER A 141 25.01 -2.04 1.51
C SER A 141 25.49 -0.94 0.56
N GLY A 142 26.74 -0.99 0.09
CA GLY A 142 27.33 -0.02 -0.84
C GLY A 142 27.31 -0.48 -2.29
N THR A 143 27.03 -1.75 -2.57
CA THR A 143 27.00 -2.31 -3.93
C THR A 143 25.88 -1.70 -4.79
N ASP A 144 24.67 -1.55 -4.24
CA ASP A 144 23.55 -0.91 -4.94
C ASP A 144 23.89 0.49 -5.46
N GLU A 145 24.56 1.31 -4.64
CA GLU A 145 24.93 2.68 -5.03
C GLU A 145 26.03 2.70 -6.09
N ARG A 146 27.04 1.83 -5.97
CA ARG A 146 28.10 1.69 -6.99
C ARG A 146 27.54 1.24 -8.35
N VAL A 147 26.59 0.31 -8.34
CA VAL A 147 25.87 -0.12 -9.55
C VAL A 147 25.08 1.06 -10.13
N ARG A 148 24.33 1.80 -9.30
CA ARG A 148 23.57 2.98 -9.74
C ARG A 148 24.46 4.06 -10.38
N GLU A 149 25.60 4.36 -9.77
CA GLU A 149 26.58 5.30 -10.31
C GLU A 149 27.06 4.85 -11.70
N LYS A 150 27.42 3.56 -11.85
CA LYS A 150 27.88 3.05 -13.15
C LYS A 150 26.77 3.09 -14.20
N LEU A 151 25.56 2.68 -13.85
CA LEU A 151 24.40 2.70 -14.74
C LEU A 151 24.05 4.11 -15.19
N SER A 152 24.09 5.11 -14.29
CA SER A 152 23.75 6.50 -14.61
C SER A 152 24.62 7.15 -15.69
N ASN A 153 25.82 6.59 -15.94
CA ASN A 153 26.74 7.07 -16.96
C ASN A 153 26.42 6.51 -18.36
N VAL A 154 25.65 5.42 -18.44
CA VAL A 154 25.38 4.71 -19.70
C VAL A 154 23.89 4.65 -20.04
N LEU A 155 23.03 4.49 -19.03
CA LEU A 155 21.57 4.44 -19.15
C LEU A 155 20.97 5.77 -18.66
N SER A 156 20.11 6.36 -19.49
CA SER A 156 19.40 7.59 -19.11
C SER A 156 18.29 7.34 -18.07
N GLU A 157 17.54 6.25 -18.23
CA GLU A 157 16.43 5.86 -17.34
C GLU A 157 16.36 4.33 -17.21
N TYR A 158 16.26 3.84 -15.98
CA TYR A 158 16.18 2.41 -15.68
C TYR A 158 15.44 2.17 -14.35
N SER A 159 14.86 0.98 -14.24
CA SER A 159 14.37 0.42 -12.97
C SER A 159 15.42 -0.53 -12.40
N LEU A 160 15.67 -0.40 -11.09
CA LEU A 160 16.50 -1.34 -10.36
C LEU A 160 15.60 -2.33 -9.63
N MET A 161 15.86 -3.62 -9.85
CA MET A 161 15.10 -4.75 -9.33
C MET A 161 16.06 -5.75 -8.67
N ARG A 162 15.50 -6.75 -7.99
CA ARG A 162 16.26 -7.84 -7.36
C ARG A 162 15.64 -9.19 -7.73
N GLY A 163 16.46 -10.23 -7.73
CA GLY A 163 16.04 -11.59 -8.02
C GLY A 163 15.57 -12.30 -6.77
N TYR A 164 14.49 -13.07 -6.86
CA TYR A 164 13.97 -13.89 -5.78
C TYR A 164 13.62 -15.29 -6.28
N VAL A 165 13.70 -16.27 -5.40
CA VAL A 165 13.05 -17.57 -5.58
C VAL A 165 11.69 -17.50 -4.92
N ILE A 166 10.70 -18.07 -5.59
CA ILE A 166 9.38 -18.35 -5.01
C ILE A 166 9.13 -19.85 -5.05
N GLU A 167 8.37 -20.32 -4.08
CA GLU A 167 7.77 -21.64 -4.12
C GLU A 167 6.34 -21.52 -4.65
N LEU A 168 6.03 -22.29 -5.68
CA LEU A 168 4.67 -22.47 -6.16
C LEU A 168 4.14 -23.82 -5.70
N ASP A 169 2.86 -23.83 -5.36
CA ASP A 169 2.15 -25.07 -5.13
C ASP A 169 2.15 -25.90 -6.42
N GLU A 170 2.47 -27.19 -6.32
CA GLU A 170 2.62 -28.10 -7.46
C GLU A 170 1.35 -28.13 -8.33
N GLU A 171 0.19 -27.83 -7.73
CA GLU A 171 -1.11 -27.80 -8.41
C GLU A 171 -1.27 -26.69 -9.46
N VAL A 172 -0.50 -25.60 -9.40
CA VAL A 172 -0.70 -24.42 -10.27
C VAL A 172 -0.05 -24.60 -11.65
N LEU A 173 1.18 -25.13 -11.70
CA LEU A 173 1.93 -25.33 -12.96
C LEU A 173 2.83 -26.58 -12.95
N GLY A 174 2.77 -27.44 -11.94
CA GLY A 174 3.68 -28.58 -11.78
C GLY A 174 5.15 -28.17 -11.63
N ALA A 175 5.39 -26.91 -11.28
CA ALA A 175 6.71 -26.30 -11.14
C ALA A 175 7.01 -26.09 -9.66
N GLY A 176 8.24 -26.44 -9.25
CA GLY A 176 8.75 -26.15 -7.90
C GLY A 176 9.21 -24.69 -7.79
N GLU A 177 10.47 -24.50 -7.43
CA GLU A 177 11.09 -23.17 -7.33
C GLU A 177 11.06 -22.41 -8.65
N ILE A 178 10.53 -21.18 -8.65
CA ILE A 178 10.53 -20.28 -9.79
C ILE A 178 11.36 -19.04 -9.46
N TYR A 179 12.11 -18.56 -10.44
CA TYR A 179 12.82 -17.30 -10.36
C TYR A 179 11.89 -16.14 -10.72
N ILE A 180 11.77 -15.14 -9.83
CA ILE A 180 11.05 -13.90 -10.08
C ILE A 180 11.96 -12.69 -9.98
N ILE A 181 11.63 -11.67 -10.77
CA ILE A 181 12.24 -10.34 -10.70
C ILE A 181 11.26 -9.44 -9.96
N GLY A 182 11.69 -8.86 -8.86
CA GLY A 182 10.85 -8.06 -7.98
C GLY A 182 11.48 -6.79 -7.46
N SER A 183 10.71 -6.05 -6.67
CA SER A 183 11.16 -4.82 -6.03
C SER A 183 12.36 -5.11 -5.11
N PRO A 184 13.34 -4.19 -5.00
CA PRO A 184 14.38 -4.29 -3.96
C PRO A 184 13.84 -4.26 -2.52
N GLU A 185 12.57 -3.87 -2.33
CA GLU A 185 11.92 -3.81 -1.02
C GLU A 185 11.32 -5.14 -0.58
N THR A 186 11.11 -6.08 -1.52
CA THR A 186 10.58 -7.42 -1.26
C THR A 186 11.54 -8.22 -0.39
N LYS A 187 11.01 -8.88 0.64
CA LYS A 187 11.80 -9.67 1.59
C LYS A 187 11.38 -11.13 1.55
N GLU A 188 12.27 -11.98 2.05
CA GLU A 188 11.94 -13.36 2.35
C GLU A 188 10.70 -13.42 3.27
N GLY A 189 9.74 -14.26 2.90
CA GLY A 189 8.46 -14.43 3.58
C GLY A 189 7.35 -13.47 3.14
N ASP A 190 7.64 -12.46 2.32
CA ASP A 190 6.62 -11.58 1.75
C ASP A 190 5.76 -12.34 0.73
N TYR A 191 4.48 -11.99 0.69
CA TYR A 191 3.58 -12.46 -0.35
C TYR A 191 3.56 -11.44 -1.48
N VAL A 192 3.62 -11.93 -2.72
CA VAL A 192 3.62 -11.09 -3.90
C VAL A 192 2.61 -11.60 -4.92
N ARG A 193 2.00 -10.66 -5.65
CA ARG A 193 1.34 -10.97 -6.92
C ARG A 193 2.39 -10.96 -8.01
N ALA A 194 2.55 -12.06 -8.72
CA ALA A 194 3.52 -12.19 -9.80
C ALA A 194 2.84 -12.60 -11.10
N VAL A 195 3.23 -11.99 -12.21
CA VAL A 195 2.87 -12.44 -13.57
C VAL A 195 3.92 -13.46 -14.01
N LEU A 196 3.47 -14.64 -14.43
CA LEU A 196 4.36 -15.71 -14.86
C LEU A 196 4.44 -15.80 -16.38
N PHE A 197 5.65 -16.07 -16.86
CA PHE A 197 5.96 -16.28 -18.26
C PHE A 197 6.64 -17.64 -18.45
N THR A 198 6.30 -18.35 -19.53
CA THR A 198 7.15 -19.42 -20.05
C THR A 198 8.35 -18.79 -20.72
N ARG A 199 9.54 -19.33 -20.45
CA ARG A 199 10.83 -18.87 -20.98
C ARG A 199 11.41 -19.95 -21.87
N ASP A 200 11.42 -19.72 -23.17
CA ASP A 200 12.01 -20.64 -24.14
C ASP A 200 13.39 -20.15 -24.55
N LEU A 201 14.43 -20.84 -24.09
CA LEU A 201 15.80 -20.56 -24.47
C LEU A 201 16.01 -20.96 -25.93
N ILE A 202 16.60 -20.06 -26.72
CA ILE A 202 16.90 -20.32 -28.14
C ILE A 202 17.83 -21.54 -28.30
N ALA A 203 18.67 -21.84 -27.30
CA ALA A 203 19.57 -22.99 -27.26
C ALA A 203 18.90 -24.34 -26.87
N GLY A 204 17.58 -24.33 -26.62
CA GLY A 204 16.82 -25.49 -26.15
C GLY A 204 16.71 -25.51 -24.64
N GLY A 205 15.47 -25.51 -24.14
CA GLY A 205 15.13 -25.49 -22.72
C GLY A 205 13.94 -24.57 -22.47
N THR A 206 13.03 -25.02 -21.63
CA THR A 206 11.82 -24.29 -21.25
C THR A 206 11.85 -24.09 -19.74
N GLY A 207 11.74 -22.85 -19.26
CA GLY A 207 11.66 -22.51 -17.85
C GLY A 207 10.48 -21.59 -17.56
N LEU A 208 10.36 -21.17 -16.31
CA LEU A 208 9.41 -20.14 -15.89
C LEU A 208 10.16 -18.93 -15.35
N LEU A 209 9.64 -17.75 -15.65
CA LEU A 209 10.12 -16.47 -15.16
C LEU A 209 8.92 -15.70 -14.61
N GLY A 210 9.02 -15.18 -13.38
CA GLY A 210 8.01 -14.27 -12.84
C GLY A 210 8.47 -12.82 -12.83
N LEU A 211 7.52 -11.91 -12.98
CA LEU A 211 7.70 -10.49 -12.69
C LEU A 211 6.74 -10.11 -11.57
N GLU A 212 7.26 -9.49 -10.51
CA GLU A 212 6.45 -8.94 -9.42
C GLU A 212 5.55 -7.82 -9.97
N GLU A 213 4.26 -7.93 -9.71
CA GLU A 213 3.29 -6.86 -9.96
C GLU A 213 3.16 -5.96 -8.73
N ARG A 214 3.05 -6.57 -7.53
CA ARG A 214 2.98 -5.87 -6.24
C ARG A 214 3.21 -6.80 -5.05
N ILE A 215 3.67 -6.25 -3.94
CA ILE A 215 3.67 -6.89 -2.62
C ILE A 215 2.25 -6.86 -2.03
N VAL A 216 1.83 -7.98 -1.43
CA VAL A 216 0.56 -8.12 -0.70
C VAL A 216 0.86 -8.03 0.81
N PRO A 217 0.39 -6.98 1.50
CA PRO A 217 0.74 -6.77 2.90
C PRO A 217 0.06 -7.78 3.83
N ARG A 218 0.73 -8.08 4.94
CA ARG A 218 0.19 -8.92 6.02
C ARG A 218 -0.67 -8.07 6.96
N GLY A 219 -1.91 -8.50 7.21
CA GLY A 219 -2.82 -7.90 8.18
C GLY A 219 -2.70 -8.52 9.58
N PRO A 220 -3.60 -8.16 10.51
CA PRO A 220 -4.74 -7.26 10.34
C PRO A 220 -4.39 -5.76 10.46
N TYR A 221 -3.14 -5.44 10.81
CA TYR A 221 -2.66 -4.06 10.96
C TYR A 221 -2.04 -3.58 9.66
N LEU A 222 -2.57 -2.50 9.10
CA LEU A 222 -2.20 -2.06 7.75
C LEU A 222 -2.09 -0.54 7.69
N PRO A 223 -1.20 0.00 6.84
CA PRO A 223 -1.23 1.41 6.50
C PRO A 223 -2.48 1.71 5.65
N ALA A 224 -3.09 2.85 5.88
CA ALA A 224 -4.24 3.34 5.13
C ALA A 224 -4.24 4.87 5.09
N THR A 225 -4.93 5.44 4.11
CA THR A 225 -5.11 6.89 3.97
C THR A 225 -6.56 7.26 4.26
N VAL A 226 -6.80 8.27 5.11
CA VAL A 226 -8.15 8.76 5.39
C VAL A 226 -8.71 9.47 4.16
N VAL A 227 -9.81 8.95 3.62
CA VAL A 227 -10.44 9.48 2.40
C VAL A 227 -11.57 10.43 2.73
N ASN A 228 -12.32 10.14 3.79
CA ASN A 228 -13.48 10.93 4.18
C ASN A 228 -13.79 10.77 5.66
N ILE A 229 -14.33 11.81 6.29
CA ILE A 229 -14.87 11.77 7.65
C ILE A 229 -16.33 12.22 7.55
N THR A 230 -17.23 11.36 8.01
CA THR A 230 -18.68 11.50 7.81
C THR A 230 -19.43 11.96 9.05
N GLY A 231 -18.86 11.76 10.24
CA GLY A 231 -19.52 12.14 11.49
C GLY A 231 -18.75 11.73 12.73
N ILE A 232 -19.45 11.83 13.86
CA ILE A 232 -18.92 11.45 15.18
C ILE A 232 -19.82 10.37 15.74
N SER A 233 -19.25 9.20 16.03
CA SER A 233 -19.90 8.17 16.82
C SER A 233 -19.78 8.52 18.30
N VAL A 234 -20.91 8.47 18.99
CA VAL A 234 -21.03 8.77 20.42
C VAL A 234 -21.53 7.52 21.14
N GLY A 235 -20.79 7.10 22.15
CA GLY A 235 -21.18 6.01 23.06
C GLY A 235 -21.19 6.48 24.50
N GLY A 236 -21.98 5.83 25.36
CA GLY A 236 -22.01 6.15 26.79
C GLY A 236 -22.73 5.08 27.61
N SER A 237 -22.61 5.17 28.93
CA SER A 237 -23.18 4.23 29.90
C SER A 237 -24.40 4.81 30.60
N ILE A 238 -25.44 4.00 30.79
CA ILE A 238 -26.67 4.36 31.52
C ILE A 238 -26.67 3.63 32.86
N PRO A 239 -26.30 4.26 33.98
CA PRO A 239 -26.32 3.60 35.29
C PRO A 239 -27.72 3.48 35.90
N GLY A 240 -28.71 4.25 35.43
CA GLY A 240 -30.05 4.28 36.01
C GLY A 240 -31.04 5.08 35.16
N GLU A 241 -31.60 6.15 35.72
CA GLU A 241 -32.54 7.04 35.03
C GLU A 241 -31.89 7.71 33.81
N PHE A 242 -32.59 7.69 32.69
CA PHE A 242 -32.13 8.21 31.41
C PHE A 242 -33.25 8.82 30.60
N ASN A 243 -33.02 10.03 30.07
CA ASN A 243 -33.98 10.76 29.25
C ASN A 243 -33.60 10.72 27.76
N ARG A 244 -34.04 9.67 27.06
CA ARG A 244 -33.84 9.51 25.61
C ARG A 244 -34.37 10.71 24.83
N GLN A 245 -35.59 11.14 25.13
CA GLN A 245 -36.30 12.13 24.33
C GLN A 245 -35.60 13.48 24.35
N ALA A 246 -35.11 13.91 25.52
CA ALA A 246 -34.37 15.16 25.65
C ALA A 246 -33.11 15.18 24.77
N ILE A 247 -32.39 14.06 24.69
CA ILE A 247 -31.18 13.95 23.87
C ILE A 247 -31.54 13.95 22.38
N THR A 248 -32.53 13.15 21.97
CA THR A 248 -32.95 13.08 20.56
C THR A 248 -33.51 14.41 20.06
N ASP A 249 -34.29 15.12 20.88
CA ASP A 249 -34.86 16.43 20.53
C ASP A 249 -33.77 17.51 20.43
N ALA A 250 -32.83 17.55 21.39
CA ALA A 250 -31.77 18.56 21.42
C ALA A 250 -30.74 18.39 20.30
N LEU A 251 -30.51 17.15 19.83
CA LEU A 251 -29.58 16.84 18.76
C LEU A 251 -30.27 16.65 17.40
N GLU A 252 -31.59 16.81 17.32
CA GLU A 252 -32.41 16.60 16.12
C GLU A 252 -32.16 15.23 15.46
N LEU A 253 -31.96 14.18 16.28
CA LEU A 253 -31.65 12.83 15.81
C LEU A 253 -32.92 12.08 15.40
N ASN A 254 -32.83 11.30 14.33
CA ASN A 254 -33.89 10.35 14.01
C ASN A 254 -33.93 9.23 15.07
N GLU A 255 -35.13 8.78 15.47
CA GLU A 255 -35.26 7.69 16.47
C GLU A 255 -34.49 6.42 16.08
N SER A 256 -34.37 6.14 14.78
CA SER A 256 -33.61 4.99 14.25
C SER A 256 -32.10 5.11 14.35
N GLU A 257 -31.57 6.32 14.54
CA GLU A 257 -30.13 6.60 14.67
C GLU A 257 -29.67 6.59 16.14
N PHE A 258 -30.62 6.60 17.07
CA PHE A 258 -30.37 6.53 18.49
C PHE A 258 -30.66 5.12 19.03
N ASN A 259 -29.61 4.36 19.31
CA ASN A 259 -29.73 3.05 19.94
C ASN A 259 -29.47 3.15 21.44
N SER A 260 -30.30 2.49 22.24
CA SER A 260 -30.14 2.43 23.69
C SER A 260 -30.54 1.08 24.24
N GLN A 261 -29.77 0.59 25.20
CA GLN A 261 -30.10 -0.55 26.03
C GLN A 261 -30.28 -0.08 27.47
N PRO A 262 -31.39 -0.42 28.15
CA PRO A 262 -31.57 -0.08 29.55
C PRO A 262 -30.56 -0.82 30.43
N PRO A 263 -30.24 -0.28 31.62
CA PRO A 263 -29.50 -1.03 32.64
C PRO A 263 -30.26 -2.28 33.06
N GLU A 264 -29.50 -3.32 33.46
CA GLU A 264 -30.08 -4.60 33.86
C GLU A 264 -29.44 -5.19 35.12
N PHE A 265 -30.29 -5.75 35.98
CA PHE A 265 -29.88 -6.67 37.03
C PHE A 265 -30.12 -8.11 36.57
N THR A 266 -29.11 -8.96 36.73
CA THR A 266 -29.25 -10.42 36.54
C THR A 266 -29.20 -11.10 37.90
N VAL A 267 -30.28 -11.79 38.26
CA VAL A 267 -30.44 -12.47 39.54
C VAL A 267 -30.38 -13.98 39.33
N ASN A 268 -29.57 -14.66 40.13
CA ASN A 268 -29.48 -16.13 40.11
C ASN A 268 -30.53 -16.73 41.05
N GLY A 269 -31.79 -16.63 40.67
CA GLY A 269 -32.93 -17.15 41.41
C GLY A 269 -34.23 -16.60 40.85
N THR A 270 -35.34 -17.12 41.37
CA THR A 270 -36.68 -16.58 41.11
C THR A 270 -37.04 -15.64 42.26
N LEU A 271 -37.51 -14.44 41.93
CA LEU A 271 -37.94 -13.46 42.93
C LEU A 271 -39.29 -13.85 43.51
N SER A 272 -39.56 -13.46 44.76
CA SER A 272 -40.90 -13.65 45.32
C SER A 272 -41.92 -12.76 44.61
N ALA A 273 -43.19 -13.18 44.62
CA ALA A 273 -44.27 -12.38 44.03
C ALA A 273 -44.38 -10.98 44.67
N GLU A 274 -44.10 -10.87 45.98
CA GLU A 274 -44.11 -9.59 46.70
C GLU A 274 -43.02 -8.65 46.19
N SER A 275 -41.81 -9.15 45.94
CA SER A 275 -40.72 -8.36 45.36
C SER A 275 -40.97 -7.99 43.90
N LEU A 276 -41.57 -8.89 43.11
CA LEU A 276 -41.96 -8.59 41.73
C LEU A 276 -42.99 -7.45 41.64
N GLU A 277 -43.92 -7.37 42.59
CA GLU A 277 -44.92 -6.28 42.65
C GLU A 277 -44.32 -4.92 43.02
N LEU A 278 -43.16 -4.92 43.69
CA LEU A 278 -42.46 -3.69 44.11
C LEU A 278 -41.51 -3.14 43.03
N ILE A 279 -41.14 -3.96 42.05
CA ILE A 279 -40.21 -3.58 40.99
C ILE A 279 -40.98 -3.05 39.78
N GLU A 280 -40.94 -1.73 39.56
CA GLU A 280 -41.48 -1.10 38.35
C GLU A 280 -40.48 -1.20 37.18
N ALA A 281 -40.36 -2.40 36.59
CA ALA A 281 -39.40 -2.68 35.51
C ALA A 281 -39.89 -3.76 34.54
N ASP A 282 -39.18 -3.94 33.42
CA ASP A 282 -39.37 -5.11 32.55
C ASP A 282 -38.64 -6.32 33.15
N ILE A 283 -39.39 -7.35 33.51
CA ILE A 283 -38.87 -8.54 34.19
C ILE A 283 -39.03 -9.76 33.28
N GLN A 284 -37.92 -10.44 33.04
CA GLN A 284 -37.86 -11.64 32.23
C GLN A 284 -37.28 -12.80 33.03
N GLU A 285 -38.07 -13.85 33.23
CA GLU A 285 -37.64 -15.08 33.89
C GLU A 285 -37.34 -16.17 32.86
N VAL A 286 -36.11 -16.70 32.89
CA VAL A 286 -35.67 -17.80 32.03
C VAL A 286 -35.00 -18.88 32.88
N GLY A 287 -35.76 -19.91 33.24
CA GLY A 287 -35.28 -20.97 34.12
C GLY A 287 -35.06 -20.45 35.55
N ASN A 288 -33.81 -20.51 36.04
CA ASN A 288 -33.42 -20.01 37.36
C ASN A 288 -32.75 -18.62 37.30
N VAL A 289 -32.93 -17.89 36.20
CA VAL A 289 -32.35 -16.55 36.03
C VAL A 289 -33.49 -15.57 35.81
N THR A 290 -33.51 -14.51 36.62
CA THR A 290 -34.41 -13.37 36.46
C THR A 290 -33.60 -12.17 36.01
N VAL A 291 -34.01 -11.57 34.89
CA VAL A 291 -33.41 -10.35 34.34
C VAL A 291 -34.39 -9.20 34.55
N ILE A 292 -33.94 -8.14 35.21
CA ILE A 292 -34.72 -6.93 35.50
C ILE A 292 -34.11 -5.78 34.70
N ARG A 293 -34.85 -5.23 33.73
CA ARG A 293 -34.45 -4.07 32.91
C ARG A 293 -35.26 -2.85 33.30
N PHE A 294 -34.60 -1.76 33.66
CA PHE A 294 -35.27 -0.61 34.28
C PHE A 294 -34.84 0.72 33.66
N ASN A 295 -35.65 1.76 33.90
CA ASN A 295 -35.30 3.15 33.63
C ASN A 295 -35.78 4.00 34.83
N GLY A 296 -34.90 4.20 35.81
CA GLY A 296 -35.25 4.78 37.11
C GLY A 296 -34.14 4.56 38.14
N SER A 297 -34.48 4.65 39.43
CA SER A 297 -33.52 4.45 40.52
C SER A 297 -33.14 2.97 40.66
N GLY A 298 -31.86 2.65 40.45
CA GLY A 298 -31.34 1.31 40.70
C GLY A 298 -31.26 0.97 42.19
N GLU A 299 -31.20 1.97 43.08
CA GLU A 299 -31.07 1.77 44.53
C GLU A 299 -32.28 1.05 45.15
N GLU A 300 -33.48 1.29 44.62
CA GLU A 300 -34.70 0.65 45.11
C GLU A 300 -34.71 -0.84 44.73
N ILE A 301 -34.28 -1.16 43.51
CA ILE A 301 -34.15 -2.55 43.06
C ILE A 301 -33.06 -3.25 43.86
N ASP A 302 -31.91 -2.60 44.06
CA ASP A 302 -30.79 -3.13 44.84
C ASP A 302 -31.23 -3.51 46.27
N ALA A 303 -31.98 -2.62 46.95
CA ALA A 303 -32.51 -2.87 48.29
C ALA A 303 -33.51 -4.04 48.34
N ILE A 304 -34.33 -4.22 47.31
CA ILE A 304 -35.25 -5.38 47.20
C ILE A 304 -34.46 -6.67 47.04
N LEU A 305 -33.45 -6.67 46.16
CA LEU A 305 -32.59 -7.83 45.90
C LEU A 305 -31.76 -8.23 47.13
N GLU A 306 -31.21 -7.24 47.85
CA GLU A 306 -30.52 -7.46 49.13
C GLU A 306 -31.47 -8.04 50.20
N GLY A 307 -32.72 -7.56 50.23
CA GLY A 307 -33.77 -8.06 51.14
C GLY A 307 -34.12 -9.53 50.92
N GLU A 308 -34.08 -10.00 49.67
CA GLU A 308 -34.27 -11.44 49.35
C GLU A 308 -33.01 -12.29 49.59
N GLY A 309 -31.84 -11.65 49.76
CA GLY A 309 -30.57 -12.35 49.96
C GLY A 309 -30.14 -13.17 48.74
N LEU A 310 -30.59 -12.81 47.54
CA LEU A 310 -30.24 -13.48 46.29
C LEU A 310 -28.95 -12.88 45.70
N PRO A 311 -28.03 -13.68 45.16
CA PRO A 311 -26.89 -13.16 44.45
C PRO A 311 -27.31 -12.58 43.10
N TYR A 312 -26.89 -11.34 42.83
CA TYR A 312 -27.15 -10.63 41.58
C TYR A 312 -25.89 -9.95 41.02
N SER A 313 -25.95 -9.61 39.74
CA SER A 313 -24.96 -8.75 39.08
C SER A 313 -25.64 -7.59 38.37
N PHE A 314 -25.07 -6.40 38.51
CA PHE A 314 -25.52 -5.20 37.81
C PHE A 314 -24.69 -4.97 36.54
N LYS A 315 -25.38 -4.65 35.45
CA LYS A 315 -24.76 -4.22 34.19
C LYS A 315 -25.37 -2.88 33.78
N PRO A 316 -24.57 -1.81 33.68
CA PRO A 316 -25.03 -0.54 33.14
C PRO A 316 -25.60 -0.71 31.73
N GLY A 317 -26.63 0.07 31.42
CA GLY A 317 -27.13 0.21 30.07
C GLY A 317 -26.14 0.95 29.19
N ALA A 318 -26.47 1.10 27.91
CA ALA A 318 -25.60 1.78 26.95
C ALA A 318 -26.42 2.62 25.99
N VAL A 319 -25.86 3.76 25.57
CA VAL A 319 -26.35 4.54 24.44
C VAL A 319 -25.32 4.54 23.32
N PHE A 320 -25.80 4.57 22.09
CA PHE A 320 -24.99 4.71 20.90
C PHE A 320 -25.75 5.48 19.82
N PHE A 321 -25.16 6.55 19.30
CA PHE A 321 -25.72 7.30 18.18
C PHE A 321 -24.62 7.97 17.35
N ARG A 322 -25.00 8.54 16.21
CA ARG A 322 -24.11 9.33 15.36
C ARG A 322 -24.52 10.80 15.40
N ALA A 323 -23.56 11.67 15.66
CA ALA A 323 -23.69 13.11 15.57
C ALA A 323 -23.02 13.64 14.29
N GLY A 324 -23.41 14.85 13.88
CA GLY A 324 -22.79 15.53 12.75
C GLY A 324 -21.33 15.90 13.02
N LEU A 325 -20.54 16.02 11.96
CA LEU A 325 -19.10 16.32 12.06
C LEU A 325 -18.79 17.64 12.80
N ASN A 326 -19.67 18.63 12.68
CA ASN A 326 -19.51 19.95 13.29
C ASN A 326 -20.08 20.03 14.72
N SER A 327 -20.54 18.92 15.28
CA SER A 327 -21.13 18.91 16.62
C SER A 327 -20.04 19.10 17.68
N SER A 328 -20.29 19.98 18.64
CA SER A 328 -19.39 20.18 19.79
C SER A 328 -19.46 18.97 20.71
N THR A 329 -18.36 18.21 20.82
CA THR A 329 -18.25 17.08 21.75
C THR A 329 -18.45 17.50 23.20
N GLN A 330 -18.00 18.71 23.57
CA GLN A 330 -18.23 19.26 24.90
C GLN A 330 -19.73 19.47 25.19
N ASN A 331 -20.46 20.06 24.24
CA ASN A 331 -21.90 20.28 24.41
C ASN A 331 -22.66 18.94 24.46
N ILE A 332 -22.27 17.98 23.63
CA ILE A 332 -22.85 16.63 23.66
C ILE A 332 -22.56 15.97 25.01
N SER A 333 -21.32 16.05 25.53
CA SER A 333 -20.97 15.47 26.83
C SER A 333 -21.81 16.07 27.96
N SER A 334 -21.94 17.40 28.02
CA SER A 334 -22.80 18.07 29.00
C SER A 334 -24.26 17.61 28.89
N LEU A 335 -24.80 17.57 27.67
CA LEU A 335 -26.17 17.12 27.43
C LEU A 335 -26.38 15.67 27.87
N LEU A 336 -25.42 14.78 27.59
CA LEU A 336 -25.46 13.38 27.99
C LEU A 336 -25.44 13.24 29.51
N GLU A 337 -24.53 13.93 30.19
CA GLU A 337 -24.42 13.92 31.66
C GLU A 337 -25.69 14.45 32.34
N GLU A 338 -26.25 15.56 31.85
CA GLU A 338 -27.51 16.14 32.34
C GLU A 338 -28.72 15.20 32.19
N ASN A 339 -28.64 14.24 31.27
CA ASN A 339 -29.72 13.30 30.96
C ASN A 339 -29.40 11.85 31.36
N GLY A 340 -28.46 11.65 32.29
CA GLY A 340 -28.22 10.37 32.95
C GLY A 340 -27.27 9.41 32.21
N VAL A 341 -26.51 9.91 31.23
CA VAL A 341 -25.46 9.14 30.54
C VAL A 341 -24.10 9.53 31.10
N THR A 342 -23.27 8.53 31.40
CA THR A 342 -21.92 8.70 31.95
C THR A 342 -20.88 8.08 31.03
N ASN A 343 -19.60 8.42 31.24
CA ASN A 343 -18.47 7.87 30.48
C ASN A 343 -18.65 8.01 28.96
N ALA A 344 -19.04 9.21 28.52
CA ALA A 344 -19.22 9.49 27.10
C ALA A 344 -17.88 9.31 26.35
N ALA A 345 -17.92 8.54 25.27
CA ALA A 345 -16.80 8.30 24.38
C ALA A 345 -17.14 8.77 22.97
N PHE A 346 -16.15 9.38 22.32
CA PHE A 346 -16.30 9.99 21.01
C PHE A 346 -15.25 9.42 20.06
N GLN A 347 -15.69 9.01 18.88
CA GLN A 347 -14.83 8.59 17.79
C GLN A 347 -15.34 9.21 16.50
N GLN A 348 -14.45 9.60 15.60
CA GLN A 348 -14.87 9.97 14.27
C GLN A 348 -15.25 8.70 13.48
N THR A 349 -16.22 8.82 12.60
CA THR A 349 -16.57 7.78 11.63
C THR A 349 -16.26 8.27 10.24
N GLY A 350 -15.75 7.40 9.38
CA GLY A 350 -15.51 7.75 7.99
C GLY A 350 -14.98 6.59 7.19
N GLN A 351 -14.14 6.90 6.21
CA GLN A 351 -13.67 5.96 5.19
C GLN A 351 -12.18 6.11 4.95
N VAL A 352 -11.52 4.98 4.68
CA VAL A 352 -10.10 4.92 4.33
C VAL A 352 -9.87 4.23 2.99
N SER A 353 -8.75 4.56 2.36
CA SER A 353 -8.17 3.85 1.24
C SER A 353 -7.04 2.95 1.74
N MET A 354 -7.06 1.68 1.38
CA MET A 354 -6.10 0.67 1.81
C MET A 354 -5.83 -0.35 0.68
N PRO A 355 -4.88 -1.28 0.84
CA PRO A 355 -4.64 -2.34 -0.11
C PRO A 355 -5.89 -3.18 -0.41
N ALA A 356 -6.10 -3.53 -1.68
CA ALA A 356 -7.27 -4.31 -2.12
C ALA A 356 -7.26 -5.78 -1.68
N GLU A 357 -6.10 -6.29 -1.30
CA GLU A 357 -5.89 -7.67 -0.86
C GLU A 357 -4.87 -7.66 0.27
N VAL A 358 -5.07 -8.54 1.25
CA VAL A 358 -4.22 -8.65 2.43
C VAL A 358 -4.07 -10.11 2.84
N ILE A 359 -2.98 -10.45 3.50
CA ILE A 359 -2.79 -11.79 4.06
C ILE A 359 -3.20 -11.79 5.53
N ILE A 360 -4.20 -12.59 5.90
CA ILE A 360 -4.63 -12.79 7.29
C ILE A 360 -4.64 -14.29 7.55
N SER A 361 -3.88 -14.72 8.56
CA SER A 361 -3.73 -16.14 8.91
C SER A 361 -3.31 -17.01 7.71
N ASP A 362 -2.31 -16.53 6.97
CA ASP A 362 -1.74 -17.15 5.75
C ASP A 362 -2.74 -17.40 4.62
N ARG A 363 -3.88 -16.68 4.64
CA ARG A 363 -4.89 -16.68 3.58
C ARG A 363 -4.99 -15.32 2.93
N LEU A 364 -5.15 -15.31 1.61
CA LEU A 364 -5.47 -14.11 0.87
C LEU A 364 -6.91 -13.70 1.14
N VAL A 365 -7.08 -12.49 1.64
CA VAL A 365 -8.37 -11.89 1.94
C VAL A 365 -8.55 -10.67 1.04
N PRO A 366 -9.51 -10.70 0.10
CA PRO A 366 -9.86 -9.51 -0.67
C PRO A 366 -10.63 -8.53 0.22
N ILE A 367 -10.37 -7.24 0.04
CA ILE A 367 -11.08 -6.15 0.73
C ILE A 367 -12.01 -5.48 -0.27
N GLU A 368 -13.30 -5.69 -0.09
CA GLU A 368 -14.31 -4.97 -0.85
C GLU A 368 -14.29 -3.48 -0.48
N ASN A 369 -14.51 -2.60 -1.45
CA ASN A 369 -14.49 -1.15 -1.24
C ASN A 369 -13.17 -0.63 -0.62
N TYR A 370 -12.03 -1.25 -0.93
CA TYR A 370 -10.73 -0.89 -0.37
C TYR A 370 -10.37 0.60 -0.48
N GLY A 371 -10.90 1.34 -1.46
CA GLY A 371 -10.68 2.79 -1.63
C GLY A 371 -11.61 3.69 -0.81
N ALA A 372 -12.62 3.13 -0.13
CA ALA A 372 -13.60 3.85 0.69
C ALA A 372 -14.15 2.93 1.79
N PHE A 373 -13.26 2.22 2.48
CA PHE A 373 -13.62 1.21 3.46
C PHE A 373 -13.99 1.87 4.79
N ASP A 374 -15.09 1.44 5.41
CA ASP A 374 -15.60 2.08 6.62
C ASP A 374 -14.66 1.87 7.81
N ALA A 375 -14.39 2.96 8.52
CA ALA A 375 -13.45 2.99 9.63
C ALA A 375 -13.88 3.95 10.75
N LEU A 376 -13.37 3.67 11.96
CA LEU A 376 -13.45 4.52 13.14
C LEU A 376 -12.08 5.16 13.39
N PHE A 377 -12.07 6.46 13.70
CA PHE A 377 -10.84 7.23 13.94
C PHE A 377 -10.86 7.91 15.30
N TYR A 378 -9.67 8.32 15.75
CA TYR A 378 -9.58 9.25 16.87
C TYR A 378 -10.09 10.63 16.46
N MET A 379 -10.39 11.48 17.45
CA MET A 379 -11.01 12.79 17.22
C MET A 379 -10.11 13.82 16.55
N ASP A 380 -8.80 13.61 16.57
CA ASP A 380 -7.76 14.47 16.01
C ASP A 380 -7.31 14.06 14.60
N THR A 381 -7.92 13.01 14.03
CA THR A 381 -7.60 12.53 12.67
C THR A 381 -8.27 13.41 11.61
N GLU A 382 -7.56 13.68 10.52
CA GLU A 382 -8.00 14.52 9.41
C GLU A 382 -8.04 13.76 8.08
N VAL A 383 -8.80 14.29 7.10
CA VAL A 383 -8.84 13.74 5.74
C VAL A 383 -7.48 13.95 5.08
N GLY A 384 -6.92 12.88 4.52
CA GLY A 384 -5.59 12.86 3.91
C GLY A 384 -4.50 12.28 4.82
N ASP A 385 -4.79 12.05 6.10
CA ASP A 385 -3.81 11.46 7.01
C ASP A 385 -3.46 10.02 6.61
N GLU A 386 -2.17 9.69 6.70
CA GLU A 386 -1.68 8.32 6.63
C GLU A 386 -1.66 7.72 8.04
N ILE A 387 -2.51 6.74 8.28
CA ILE A 387 -2.71 6.12 9.58
C ILE A 387 -2.49 4.61 9.50
N ASN A 388 -2.23 4.00 10.64
CA ASN A 388 -2.33 2.54 10.77
C ASN A 388 -3.75 2.20 11.23
N ILE A 389 -4.33 1.18 10.62
CA ILE A 389 -5.64 0.66 10.99
C ILE A 389 -5.54 -0.80 11.41
N SER A 390 -6.47 -1.24 12.24
CA SER A 390 -6.75 -2.65 12.53
C SER A 390 -8.02 -3.07 11.82
N LEU A 391 -7.95 -4.09 10.97
CA LEU A 391 -9.11 -4.68 10.32
C LEU A 391 -9.94 -5.51 11.32
N ASN A 392 -11.22 -5.20 11.41
CA ASN A 392 -12.21 -6.03 12.08
C ASN A 392 -12.71 -7.08 11.09
N THR A 393 -12.54 -8.35 11.46
CA THR A 393 -12.89 -9.49 10.60
C THR A 393 -13.83 -10.45 11.33
N PHE A 394 -14.69 -11.13 10.58
CA PHE A 394 -15.40 -12.30 11.08
C PHE A 394 -15.06 -13.51 10.21
N THR A 395 -15.08 -14.69 10.83
CA THR A 395 -14.84 -15.95 10.12
C THR A 395 -16.18 -16.67 9.90
N PHE A 396 -16.47 -17.04 8.67
CA PHE A 396 -17.64 -17.84 8.31
C PHE A 396 -17.20 -19.07 7.51
N GLY A 397 -17.22 -20.23 8.16
CA GLY A 397 -16.61 -21.44 7.61
C GLY A 397 -15.10 -21.25 7.43
N GLU A 398 -14.63 -21.32 6.18
CA GLU A 398 -13.23 -21.12 5.81
C GLU A 398 -12.93 -19.71 5.28
N GLN A 399 -13.93 -18.82 5.21
CA GLN A 399 -13.76 -17.46 4.69
C GLN A 399 -13.52 -16.48 5.83
N ILE A 400 -12.56 -15.57 5.62
CA ILE A 400 -12.31 -14.41 6.48
C ILE A 400 -12.90 -13.19 5.77
N ILE A 401 -13.84 -12.50 6.41
CA ILE A 401 -14.54 -11.35 5.83
C ILE A 401 -14.25 -10.11 6.68
N PRO A 402 -13.52 -9.12 6.13
CA PRO A 402 -13.39 -7.80 6.73
C PRO A 402 -14.71 -7.04 6.67
N PHE A 403 -15.11 -6.39 7.76
CA PHE A 403 -16.39 -5.65 7.82
C PHE A 403 -16.27 -4.22 8.34
N GLY A 404 -15.09 -3.81 8.81
CA GLY A 404 -14.81 -2.45 9.23
C GLY A 404 -13.38 -2.33 9.76
N ALA A 405 -12.91 -1.12 9.96
CA ALA A 405 -11.57 -0.87 10.50
C ALA A 405 -11.62 0.10 11.68
N SER A 406 -10.53 0.15 12.43
CA SER A 406 -10.36 1.15 13.49
C SER A 406 -8.91 1.62 13.49
N GLU A 407 -8.71 2.93 13.62
CA GLU A 407 -7.37 3.50 13.75
C GLU A 407 -6.65 2.88 14.94
N PHE A 408 -5.40 2.48 14.70
CA PHE A 408 -4.56 1.84 15.69
C PHE A 408 -3.34 2.72 15.95
N ARG A 409 -3.23 3.23 17.18
CA ARG A 409 -2.04 3.91 17.67
C ARG A 409 -1.29 2.97 18.59
N ASN A 410 -0.05 2.64 18.24
CA ASN A 410 0.85 1.97 19.18
C ASN A 410 1.06 2.92 20.37
N GLU A 411 0.41 2.65 21.50
CA GLU A 411 0.66 3.35 22.76
C GLU A 411 2.04 2.98 23.33
N THR A 412 3.10 3.33 22.60
CA THR A 412 4.49 3.25 23.06
C THR A 412 5.28 4.47 22.58
N SER A 413 4.90 5.64 23.09
CA SER A 413 5.83 6.68 23.49
C SER A 413 5.08 7.70 24.35
N PRO A 414 5.33 7.75 25.67
CA PRO A 414 4.94 8.93 26.43
C PRO A 414 5.78 10.08 25.87
N SER A 415 5.13 11.01 25.20
CA SER A 415 5.71 12.32 24.92
C SER A 415 6.17 12.87 26.26
N THR A 416 7.48 12.98 26.42
CA THR A 416 8.06 13.68 27.57
C THR A 416 7.61 15.13 27.42
N PRO A 417 6.84 15.70 28.36
CA PRO A 417 6.50 17.11 28.29
C PRO A 417 7.80 17.91 28.44
N GLN A 418 8.06 18.81 27.48
CA GLN A 418 9.04 19.89 27.65
C GLN A 418 8.47 20.98 28.55
#